data_AF-A0A7H9B7A6-F1
#
_entry.id   AF-A0A7H9B7A6-F1
#
_cell.length_a   1.000
_cell.length_b   1.000
_cell.length_c   1.000
_cell.angle_alpha   90.00
_cell.angle_beta   90.00
_cell.angle_gamma   90.00
#
_symmetry.space_group_name_H-M   'P 1'
#
loop_
_entity.id
_entity.type
_entity.pdbx_description
1 polymer ?
#
loop_
_entity_poly.entity_id
_entity_poly.type
_entity_poly.pdbx_seq_one_letter_code
_entity_poly.pdbx_strand_id
1 'polypeptide(L)'
;MVEAQEHPEQKLEQYIAFFLTKLIRFIQIVIPLIAKFSKEHPNVFLTVSIVLIIYTSWRLICNLATILKRMLFVTLSLFIIFLFLRGFDQVVFKDMPLLYSLIKQNRDLEIVFSRWTSYLSKSSADHSTAVVSYLSSKLRELF
;
A
#
# COMPACT_ATOMS: atom_id res chain seq x y z
N MET A 1 32.47 12.20 -38.21
CA MET A 1 31.13 11.55 -38.11
C MET A 1 30.96 11.16 -36.67
N VAL A 2 30.38 12.05 -35.86
CA VAL A 2 30.16 11.82 -34.43
C VAL A 2 28.78 11.20 -34.30
N GLU A 3 28.77 9.94 -33.90
CA GLU A 3 27.58 9.17 -33.54
C GLU A 3 26.92 9.90 -32.37
N ALA A 4 25.83 10.62 -32.65
CA ALA A 4 25.09 11.37 -31.64
C ALA A 4 24.45 10.36 -30.68
N GLN A 5 25.03 10.27 -29.50
CA GLN A 5 24.59 9.43 -28.39
C GLN A 5 23.21 9.93 -27.92
N GLU A 6 22.13 9.41 -28.51
CA GLU A 6 20.75 9.71 -28.12
C GLU A 6 20.55 9.34 -26.64
N HIS A 7 20.31 10.34 -25.79
CA HIS A 7 20.03 10.15 -24.38
C HIS A 7 18.77 9.27 -24.19
N PRO A 8 18.79 8.28 -23.28
CA PRO A 8 17.68 7.33 -23.09
C PRO A 8 16.34 8.00 -22.71
N GLU A 9 16.40 9.20 -22.13
CA GLU A 9 15.25 10.00 -21.74
C GLU A 9 14.45 10.52 -22.96
N GLN A 10 15.13 10.89 -24.05
CA GLN A 10 14.48 11.39 -25.27
C GLN A 10 13.75 10.27 -26.03
N LYS A 11 14.29 9.04 -25.96
CA LYS A 11 13.60 7.85 -26.50
C LYS A 11 12.33 7.54 -25.72
N LEU A 12 12.37 7.66 -24.40
CA LEU A 12 11.22 7.43 -23.54
C LEU A 12 10.08 8.41 -23.85
N GLU A 13 10.39 9.70 -23.99
CA GLU A 13 9.42 10.72 -24.36
C GLU A 13 8.79 10.47 -25.73
N GLN A 14 9.59 10.08 -26.73
CA GLN A 14 9.06 9.71 -28.05
C GLN A 14 8.15 8.48 -28.00
N TYR A 15 8.50 7.45 -27.23
CA TYR A 15 7.64 6.27 -27.07
C TYR A 15 6.32 6.61 -26.39
N ILE A 16 6.36 7.45 -25.35
CA ILE A 16 5.16 7.94 -24.66
C ILE A 16 4.29 8.75 -25.64
N ALA A 17 4.88 9.69 -26.37
CA ALA A 17 4.16 10.50 -27.35
C ALA A 17 3.54 9.66 -28.47
N PHE A 18 4.26 8.66 -28.97
CA PHE A 18 3.77 7.74 -29.99
C PHE A 18 2.62 6.88 -29.46
N PHE A 19 2.75 6.35 -28.24
CA PHE A 19 1.71 5.57 -27.59
C PHE A 19 0.44 6.40 -27.36
N LEU A 20 0.56 7.61 -26.83
CA LEU A 20 -0.57 8.52 -26.65
C LEU A 20 -1.24 8.85 -27.98
N THR A 21 -0.46 9.14 -29.03
CA THR A 21 -1.01 9.46 -30.36
C THR A 21 -1.80 8.29 -30.95
N LYS A 22 -1.29 7.07 -30.81
CA LYS A 22 -1.98 5.85 -31.25
C LYS A 22 -3.25 5.60 -30.45
N LEU A 23 -3.20 5.79 -29.14
CA LEU A 23 -4.34 5.63 -28.24
C LEU A 23 -5.44 6.65 -28.55
N ILE A 24 -5.07 7.92 -28.77
CA ILE A 24 -6.01 8.97 -29.16
C ILE A 24 -6.67 8.65 -30.50
N ARG A 25 -5.90 8.24 -31.52
CA ARG A 25 -6.48 7.84 -32.83
C ARG A 25 -7.43 6.65 -32.70
N PHE A 26 -7.09 5.67 -31.87
CA PHE A 26 -7.95 4.54 -31.60
C PHE A 26 -9.27 4.98 -30.97
N ILE A 27 -9.21 5.82 -29.93
CA ILE A 27 -10.41 6.38 -29.28
C ILE A 27 -11.25 7.19 -30.28
N GLN A 28 -10.63 8.01 -31.12
CA GLN A 28 -11.32 8.81 -32.14
C GLN A 28 -12.08 7.97 -33.17
N ILE A 29 -11.65 6.72 -33.44
CA ILE A 29 -12.36 5.78 -34.33
C ILE A 29 -13.47 5.04 -33.57
N VAL A 30 -13.17 4.63 -32.33
CA VAL A 30 -14.07 3.83 -31.50
C VAL A 30 -15.28 4.63 -31.04
N ILE A 31 -15.12 5.89 -30.62
CA ILE A 31 -16.23 6.76 -30.18
C ILE A 31 -17.34 6.88 -31.22
N PRO A 32 -17.09 7.29 -32.48
CA PRO A 32 -18.16 7.43 -33.48
C PRO A 32 -18.76 6.09 -33.88
N LEU A 33 -17.99 5.00 -33.84
CA LEU A 33 -18.50 3.65 -34.11
C LEU A 33 -19.48 3.21 -33.02
N ILE A 34 -19.12 3.41 -31.75
CA ILE A 34 -20.00 3.14 -30.60
C ILE A 34 -21.23 4.04 -30.66
N ALA A 35 -21.07 5.33 -31.00
CA ALA A 35 -22.19 6.27 -31.09
C ALA A 35 -23.19 5.88 -32.19
N LYS A 36 -22.72 5.39 -33.35
CA LYS A 36 -23.59 4.86 -34.41
C LYS A 36 -24.30 3.58 -33.96
N PHE A 37 -23.55 2.62 -33.39
CA PHE A 37 -24.09 1.36 -32.90
C PHE A 37 -25.14 1.56 -31.79
N SER A 38 -24.89 2.52 -30.89
CA SER A 38 -25.82 2.89 -29.81
C SER A 38 -27.14 3.44 -30.34
N LYS A 39 -27.11 4.23 -31.43
CA LYS A 39 -28.33 4.76 -32.07
C LYS A 39 -29.11 3.69 -32.84
N GLU A 40 -28.43 2.74 -33.46
CA GLU A 40 -29.03 1.71 -34.30
C GLU A 40 -29.63 0.56 -33.47
N HIS A 41 -28.99 0.22 -32.34
CA HIS A 41 -29.45 -0.86 -31.45
C HIS A 41 -29.37 -0.46 -29.96
N PRO A 42 -30.23 0.46 -29.48
CA PRO A 42 -30.14 1.03 -28.14
C PRO A 42 -30.29 -0.01 -27.01
N ASN A 43 -31.23 -0.96 -27.15
CA ASN A 43 -31.48 -1.98 -26.13
C ASN A 43 -30.31 -2.97 -25.98
N VAL A 44 -29.69 -3.36 -27.10
CA VAL A 44 -28.53 -4.26 -27.09
C VAL A 44 -27.31 -3.55 -26.51
N PHE A 45 -27.07 -2.31 -26.92
CA PHE A 45 -25.99 -1.49 -26.39
C PHE A 45 -26.11 -1.29 -24.87
N LEU A 46 -27.30 -0.99 -24.37
CA LEU A 46 -27.57 -0.81 -22.94
C LEU A 46 -27.29 -2.10 -22.16
N THR A 47 -27.78 -3.24 -22.65
CA THR A 47 -27.58 -4.55 -22.01
C THR A 47 -26.09 -4.92 -21.94
N VAL A 48 -25.36 -4.79 -23.06
CA VAL A 48 -23.92 -5.08 -23.11
C VAL A 48 -23.15 -4.14 -22.19
N SER A 49 -23.49 -2.85 -22.18
CA SER A 49 -22.83 -1.87 -21.30
C SER A 49 -23.04 -2.19 -19.83
N ILE A 50 -24.26 -2.55 -19.41
CA ILE A 50 -24.56 -2.95 -18.04
C ILE A 50 -23.76 -4.20 -17.66
N VAL A 51 -23.76 -5.25 -18.49
CA VAL A 51 -22.99 -6.47 -18.25
C VAL A 51 -21.49 -6.16 -18.10
N LEU A 52 -20.95 -5.29 -18.95
CA LEU A 52 -19.54 -4.90 -18.92
C LEU A 52 -19.20 -4.12 -17.64
N ILE A 53 -20.07 -3.19 -17.23
CA ILE A 53 -19.92 -2.43 -15.99
C ILE A 53 -19.96 -3.37 -14.78
N ILE A 54 -20.94 -4.28 -14.72
CA ILE A 54 -21.07 -5.25 -13.62
C ILE A 54 -19.83 -6.15 -13.57
N TYR A 55 -19.42 -6.72 -14.71
CA TYR A 55 -18.25 -7.59 -14.79
C TYR A 55 -16.96 -6.89 -14.34
N THR A 56 -16.74 -5.66 -14.82
CA THR A 56 -15.55 -4.87 -14.47
C THR A 56 -15.57 -4.50 -12.99
N SER A 57 -16.71 -4.03 -12.48
CA SER A 57 -16.88 -3.69 -11.06
C SER A 57 -16.66 -4.90 -10.17
N TRP A 58 -17.25 -6.05 -10.52
CA TRP A 58 -17.06 -7.31 -9.80
C TRP A 58 -15.58 -7.70 -9.76
N ARG A 59 -14.89 -7.65 -10.90
CA ARG A 59 -13.47 -7.98 -10.97
C ARG A 59 -12.60 -7.03 -10.13
N LEU A 60 -12.92 -5.74 -10.13
CA LEU A 60 -12.26 -4.75 -9.27
C LEU A 60 -12.48 -5.06 -7.79
N ILE A 61 -13.71 -5.38 -7.38
CA ILE A 61 -14.04 -5.74 -6.00
C ILE A 61 -13.30 -7.01 -5.58
N CYS A 62 -13.28 -8.07 -6.41
CA CYS A 62 -12.55 -9.30 -6.09
C CYS A 62 -11.04 -9.07 -5.96
N ASN A 63 -10.47 -8.24 -6.83
CA ASN A 63 -9.05 -7.88 -6.74
C ASN A 63 -8.76 -7.08 -5.47
N LEU A 64 -9.59 -6.09 -5.16
CA LEU A 64 -9.47 -5.30 -3.93
C LEU A 64 -9.58 -6.19 -2.69
N ALA A 65 -10.56 -7.10 -2.66
CA ALA A 65 -10.73 -8.06 -1.58
C ALA A 65 -9.51 -8.98 -1.42
N THR A 66 -8.88 -9.38 -2.52
CA THR A 66 -7.67 -10.21 -2.50
C THR A 66 -6.48 -9.44 -1.92
N ILE A 67 -6.30 -8.18 -2.31
CA ILE A 67 -5.27 -7.30 -1.77
C ILE A 67 -5.51 -7.08 -0.27
N LEU A 68 -6.74 -6.77 0.13
CA LEU A 68 -7.13 -6.59 1.53
C LEU A 68 -6.84 -7.84 2.36
N LYS A 69 -7.19 -9.04 1.87
CA LYS A 69 -6.86 -10.30 2.55
C LYS A 69 -5.36 -10.48 2.75
N ARG A 70 -4.55 -10.19 1.74
CA ARG A 70 -3.08 -10.27 1.84
C ARG A 70 -2.52 -9.25 2.83
N MET A 71 -3.01 -8.02 2.79
CA MET A 71 -2.62 -6.95 3.72
C MET A 71 -2.96 -7.34 5.16
N LEU A 72 -4.17 -7.87 5.39
CA LEU A 72 -4.61 -8.32 6.70
C LEU A 72 -3.73 -9.46 7.24
N PHE A 73 -3.34 -10.40 6.38
CA PHE A 73 -2.42 -11.47 6.76
C PHE A 73 -1.04 -10.93 7.18
N VAL A 74 -0.49 -9.96 6.44
CA VAL A 74 0.77 -9.30 6.80
C VAL A 74 0.63 -8.56 8.13
N THR A 75 -0.44 -7.79 8.33
CA THR A 75 -0.68 -7.06 9.57
C THR A 75 -0.83 -8.00 10.76
N LEU A 76 -1.56 -9.10 10.63
CA LEU A 76 -1.68 -10.11 11.69
C LEU A 76 -0.35 -10.77 12.01
N SER A 77 0.43 -11.11 10.99
CA SER A 77 1.76 -11.71 11.19
C SER A 77 2.68 -10.76 11.96
N LEU A 78 2.71 -9.48 11.57
CA LEU A 78 3.45 -8.45 12.31
C LEU A 78 2.94 -8.32 13.75
N PHE A 79 1.63 -8.29 13.95
CA PHE A 79 1.05 -8.19 15.29
C PHE A 79 1.46 -9.35 16.20
N ILE A 80 1.47 -10.59 15.68
CA ILE A 80 1.96 -11.76 16.41
C ILE A 80 3.44 -11.62 16.78
N ILE A 81 4.28 -11.14 15.86
CA ILE A 81 5.70 -10.87 16.14
C ILE A 81 5.85 -9.83 17.25
N PHE A 82 5.07 -8.75 17.21
CA PHE A 82 5.07 -7.72 18.26
C PHE A 82 4.64 -8.27 19.62
N LEU A 83 3.58 -9.08 19.65
CA LEU A 83 3.13 -9.78 20.86
C LEU A 83 4.22 -10.68 21.42
N PHE A 84 4.93 -11.41 20.58
CA PHE A 84 6.01 -12.30 21.00
C PHE A 84 7.20 -11.52 21.58
N LEU A 85 7.58 -10.40 20.98
CA LEU A 85 8.75 -9.62 21.40
C LEU A 85 8.51 -8.78 22.66
N ARG A 86 7.31 -8.24 22.87
CA ARG A 86 7.00 -7.32 23.98
C ARG A 86 6.06 -7.87 25.04
N GLY A 87 5.39 -8.97 24.77
CA GLY A 87 4.34 -9.51 25.62
C GLY A 87 2.98 -8.83 25.39
N PHE A 88 1.92 -9.59 25.65
CA PHE A 88 0.54 -9.19 25.37
C PHE A 88 0.12 -7.91 26.11
N ASP A 89 0.43 -7.81 27.40
CA ASP A 89 0.01 -6.66 28.22
C ASP A 89 0.62 -5.34 27.74
N GLN A 90 1.90 -5.34 27.35
CA GLN A 90 2.57 -4.13 26.89
C GLN A 90 2.02 -3.68 25.53
N VAL A 91 1.75 -4.62 24.62
CA VAL A 91 1.23 -4.30 23.29
C VAL A 91 -0.21 -3.79 23.35
N VAL A 92 -1.07 -4.41 24.15
CA VAL A 92 -2.50 -4.08 24.20
C VAL A 92 -2.76 -2.81 25.03
N PHE A 93 -2.11 -2.64 26.17
CA PHE A 93 -2.43 -1.56 27.11
C PHE A 93 -1.55 -0.33 27.01
N LYS A 94 -0.36 -0.41 26.38
CA LYS A 94 0.53 0.74 26.18
C LYS A 94 0.72 1.08 24.72
N ASP A 95 1.09 0.10 23.91
CA ASP A 95 1.45 0.35 22.52
C ASP A 95 0.23 0.76 21.66
N MET A 96 -0.86 -0.02 21.70
CA MET A 96 -2.10 0.27 20.96
C MET A 96 -2.71 1.66 21.27
N PRO A 97 -2.89 2.06 22.55
CA PRO A 97 -3.43 3.38 22.89
C PRO A 97 -2.50 4.54 22.47
N LEU A 98 -1.19 4.37 22.57
CA LEU A 98 -0.22 5.36 22.14
C LEU A 98 -0.31 5.56 20.61
N LEU A 99 -0.34 4.48 19.84
CA LEU A 99 -0.50 4.53 18.38
C LEU A 99 -1.82 5.19 17.99
N TYR A 100 -2.92 4.84 18.66
CA TYR A 100 -4.23 5.45 18.42
C TYR A 100 -4.23 6.96 18.70
N SER A 101 -3.60 7.39 19.81
CA SER A 101 -3.47 8.81 20.14
C SER A 101 -2.65 9.58 19.10
N LEU A 102 -1.57 9.00 18.59
CA LEU A 102 -0.71 9.58 17.56
C LEU A 102 -1.45 9.77 16.23
N ILE A 103 -2.23 8.77 15.81
CA ILE A 103 -3.06 8.81 14.59
C ILE A 103 -4.17 9.86 14.74
N LYS A 104 -4.81 9.95 15.92
CA LYS A 104 -5.86 10.94 16.17
C LYS A 104 -5.31 12.37 16.17
N GLN A 105 -4.09 12.56 16.65
CA GLN A 105 -3.50 13.88 16.83
C GLN A 105 -2.83 14.44 15.56
N ASN A 106 -2.29 13.59 14.68
CA ASN A 106 -1.54 14.02 13.50
C ASN A 106 -2.19 13.51 12.22
N ARG A 107 -2.44 14.39 11.25
CA ARG A 107 -2.93 14.01 9.91
C ARG A 107 -1.83 13.40 9.03
N ASP A 108 -0.57 13.74 9.29
CA ASP A 108 0.57 13.20 8.53
C ASP A 108 1.01 11.83 9.05
N LEU A 109 0.82 10.82 8.20
CA LEU A 109 1.21 9.45 8.49
C LEU A 109 2.72 9.28 8.66
N GLU A 110 3.53 10.12 8.00
CA GLU A 110 4.99 10.10 8.13
C GLU A 110 5.44 10.52 9.54
N ILE A 111 4.79 11.54 10.11
CA ILE A 111 5.06 12.01 11.47
C ILE A 111 4.58 10.97 12.49
N VAL A 112 3.44 10.34 12.24
CA VAL A 112 2.95 9.24 13.08
C VAL A 112 3.95 8.08 13.06
N PHE A 113 4.42 7.68 11.87
CA PHE A 113 5.33 6.56 11.71
C PHE A 113 6.69 6.82 12.37
N SER A 114 7.29 7.98 12.14
CA SER A 114 8.59 8.35 12.73
C SER A 114 8.56 8.41 14.26
N ARG A 115 7.49 8.96 14.85
CA ARG A 115 7.32 8.98 16.31
C ARG A 115 7.06 7.59 16.88
N TRP A 116 6.26 6.79 16.17
CA TRP A 116 5.98 5.41 16.54
C TRP A 116 7.25 4.55 16.54
N THR A 117 8.03 4.57 15.46
CA THR A 117 9.28 3.81 15.36
C THR A 117 10.32 4.27 16.37
N SER A 118 10.40 5.58 16.64
CA SER A 118 11.31 6.12 17.65
C SER A 118 10.96 5.63 19.07
N TYR A 119 9.66 5.60 19.40
CA TYR A 119 9.18 5.01 20.66
C TYR A 119 9.49 3.51 20.73
N LEU A 120 9.24 2.79 19.63
CA LEU A 120 9.48 1.36 19.57
C LEU A 120 10.96 1.01 19.80
N SER A 121 11.86 1.75 19.14
CA SER A 121 13.30 1.59 19.24
C SER A 121 13.80 1.88 20.66
N LYS A 122 13.37 3.00 21.25
CA LYS A 122 13.77 3.38 22.62
C LYS A 122 13.33 2.35 23.65
N SER A 123 12.05 1.93 23.61
CA SER A 123 11.55 0.94 24.57
C SER A 123 12.14 -0.46 24.37
N SER A 124 12.65 -0.79 23.17
CA SER A 124 13.41 -2.04 22.94
C SER A 124 14.81 -1.97 23.58
N ALA A 125 15.49 -0.84 23.44
CA ALA A 125 16.80 -0.60 24.06
C ALA A 125 16.73 -0.58 25.60
N ASP A 126 15.67 0.02 26.16
CA ASP A 126 15.44 0.07 27.60
C ASP A 126 15.19 -1.34 28.19
N HIS A 127 14.46 -2.21 27.48
CA HIS A 127 14.26 -3.61 27.90
C HIS A 127 15.56 -4.42 27.84
N SER A 128 16.37 -4.25 26.79
CA SER A 128 17.66 -4.93 26.66
C SER A 128 18.62 -4.56 27.80
N THR A 129 18.71 -3.28 28.15
CA THR A 129 19.55 -2.80 29.26
C THR A 129 19.03 -3.21 30.63
N ALA A 130 17.70 -3.27 30.81
CA ALA A 130 17.07 -3.80 32.03
C ALA A 130 17.38 -5.29 32.24
N VAL A 131 17.33 -6.10 31.18
CA VAL A 131 17.65 -7.54 31.26
C VAL A 131 19.14 -7.75 31.56
N VAL A 132 20.03 -7.01 30.90
CA VAL A 132 21.48 -7.08 31.14
C VAL A 132 21.82 -6.65 32.57
N SER A 133 21.21 -5.57 33.08
CA SER A 133 21.45 -5.11 34.45
C SER A 133 20.92 -6.10 35.49
N TYR A 134 19.75 -6.72 35.26
CA TYR A 134 19.21 -7.77 36.11
C TYR A 134 20.09 -9.04 36.14
N LEU A 135 20.59 -9.47 34.98
CA LEU A 135 21.53 -10.60 34.92
C LEU A 135 22.86 -10.27 35.61
N SER A 136 23.35 -9.03 35.46
CA SER A 136 24.57 -8.57 36.12
C SER A 136 24.44 -8.49 37.63
N SER A 137 23.26 -8.13 38.15
CA SER A 137 23.01 -8.08 39.59
C SER A 137 22.85 -9.48 40.17
N LYS A 138 22.16 -10.39 39.47
CA LYS A 138 22.05 -11.80 39.87
C LYS A 138 23.37 -12.55 39.83
N LEU A 139 24.23 -12.28 38.86
CA LEU A 139 25.60 -12.83 38.82
C LEU A 139 26.46 -12.33 39.98
N ARG A 140 26.26 -11.10 40.44
CA ARG A 140 26.96 -10.51 41.59
C ARG A 140 26.42 -11.01 42.95
N GLU A 141 25.20 -11.53 42.99
CA GLU A 141 24.66 -12.22 44.18
C GLU A 141 25.13 -13.68 44.29
N LEU A 142 25.56 -14.29 43.17
CA LEU A 142 25.98 -15.69 43.08
C LEU A 142 27.50 -15.90 43.26
N PHE A 143 28.29 -14.83 43.24
CA PHE A 143 29.76 -14.84 43.31
C PHE A 143 30.24 -13.86 44.37
#